data_AF-A0AB33EYD9-F1
#
_entry.id   AF-A0AB33EYD9-F1
#
_cell.length_a   1.000
_cell.length_b   1.000
_cell.length_c   1.000
_cell.angle_alpha   90.00
_cell.angle_beta   90.00
_cell.angle_gamma   90.00
#
_symmetry.space_group_name_H-M   'P 1'
#
loop_
_entity.id
_entity.type
_entity.pdbx_description
1 polymer ?
#
loop_
_entity_poly.entity_id
_entity_poly.type
_entity_poly.pdbx_seq_one_letter_code
_entity_poly.pdbx_strand_id
1 'polypeptide(L)' 'MPAKRSPKKSRKPSPSLREVTPRDLDALTVAPSTPVSLPTEQAPAPPTAGPPAGRQGRVTGRSQRAGQTRFYAFRRS' A
#
# COMPACT_ATOMS: atom_id res chain seq x y z
N MET A 1 -44.76 2.24 -5.54
CA MET A 1 -44.38 3.41 -4.71
C MET A 1 -42.92 3.28 -4.28
N PRO A 2 -42.05 4.28 -4.45
CA PRO A 2 -40.67 4.21 -3.98
C PRO A 2 -40.59 4.40 -2.46
N ALA A 3 -39.92 3.50 -1.75
CA ALA A 3 -39.68 3.63 -0.31
C ALA A 3 -38.64 4.74 -0.05
N LYS A 4 -38.95 5.67 0.88
CA LYS A 4 -38.00 6.71 1.32
C LYS A 4 -36.86 6.04 2.12
N ARG A 5 -35.65 6.00 1.58
CA ARG A 5 -34.45 5.53 2.29
C ARG A 5 -33.88 6.68 3.13
N SER A 6 -33.64 6.45 4.42
CA SER A 6 -33.05 7.46 5.30
C SER A 6 -31.56 7.67 5.01
N PRO A 7 -31.04 8.91 5.02
CA PRO A 7 -29.63 9.20 4.80
C PRO A 7 -28.80 8.93 6.06
N LYS A 8 -29.03 7.82 6.77
CA LYS A 8 -28.28 7.46 8.00
C LYS A 8 -26.81 7.11 7.74
N LYS A 9 -26.40 7.00 6.48
CA LYS A 9 -25.01 6.72 6.05
C LYS A 9 -24.49 7.73 5.03
N SER A 10 -25.14 8.89 4.88
CA SER A 10 -24.65 9.91 3.95
C SER A 10 -23.33 10.46 4.47
N ARG A 11 -22.23 10.09 3.82
CA ARG A 11 -20.89 10.60 4.10
C ARG A 11 -20.91 12.10 3.85
N LYS A 12 -20.46 12.89 4.84
CA LYS A 12 -20.26 14.33 4.67
C LYS A 12 -19.36 14.56 3.44
N PRO A 13 -19.62 15.58 2.62
CA PRO A 13 -18.72 15.90 1.52
C PRO A 13 -17.32 16.10 2.09
N SER A 14 -16.33 15.42 1.49
CA SER A 14 -14.93 15.66 1.82
C SER A 14 -14.62 17.14 1.59
N PRO A 15 -13.79 17.78 2.44
CA PRO A 15 -13.36 19.15 2.17
C PRO A 15 -12.78 19.20 0.75
N SER A 16 -13.26 20.15 -0.05
CA SER A 16 -12.71 20.39 -1.38
C SER A 16 -11.22 20.65 -1.25
N LEU A 17 -10.44 20.03 -2.14
CA LEU A 17 -9.03 20.38 -2.33
C LEU A 17 -9.01 21.86 -2.69
N ARG A 18 -8.65 22.72 -1.73
CA ARG A 18 -8.40 24.13 -1.99
C ARG A 18 -7.24 24.19 -2.97
N GLU A 19 -7.38 24.98 -4.02
CA GLU A 19 -6.28 25.32 -4.91
C GLU A 19 -5.27 26.12 -4.07
N VAL A 20 -4.22 25.44 -3.61
CA VAL A 20 -3.14 26.08 -2.88
C VAL A 20 -2.20 26.67 -3.92
N THR A 21 -2.08 28.00 -3.93
CA THR A 21 -1.12 28.66 -4.81
C THR A 21 0.28 28.50 -4.22
N PRO A 22 1.36 28.49 -5.03
CA PRO A 22 2.72 28.44 -4.52
C PRO A 22 3.03 29.52 -3.48
N ARG A 23 2.37 30.68 -3.60
CA ARG A 23 2.50 31.79 -2.63
C ARG A 23 1.94 31.46 -1.25
N ASP A 24 0.90 30.64 -1.18
CA ASP A 24 0.33 30.18 0.07
C ASP A 24 1.27 29.19 0.79
N LEU A 25 2.05 28.42 0.03
CA LEU A 25 3.09 27.56 0.58
C LEU A 25 4.25 28.37 1.16
N ASP A 26 4.66 29.46 0.51
CA ASP A 26 5.69 30.38 1.03
C ASP A 26 5.27 31.06 2.34
N ALA A 27 3.98 31.28 2.56
CA ALA A 27 3.47 31.81 3.82
C ALA A 27 3.53 30.76 4.95
N LEU A 28 3.48 29.47 4.61
CA LEU A 28 3.53 28.35 5.55
C LEU A 28 4.98 27.90 5.87
N THR A 29 5.97 28.30 5.05
CA THR A 29 7.38 27.98 5.26
C THR A 29 8.09 28.90 6.26
N VAL A 30 7.36 29.80 6.93
CA VAL A 30 7.90 30.54 8.08
C VAL A 30 8.21 29.53 9.19
N ALA A 31 9.48 29.17 9.31
CA ALA A 31 9.96 28.31 10.38
C ALA A 31 9.53 28.92 11.72
N PRO A 32 8.90 28.13 12.61
CA PRO A 32 8.50 28.65 13.91
C PRO A 32 9.75 29.12 14.66
N SER A 33 9.71 30.35 15.17
CA SER A 33 10.79 30.96 15.97
C SER A 33 11.19 30.08 17.16
N THR A 34 10.25 29.28 17.65
CA THR A 34 10.44 28.32 18.74
C THR A 34 10.37 26.89 18.21
N PRO A 35 11.30 26.00 18.59
CA PRO A 35 11.22 24.60 18.20
C PRO A 35 9.93 23.98 18.75
N VAL A 36 9.11 23.44 17.86
CA VAL A 36 7.90 22.70 18.25
C VAL A 36 8.35 21.34 18.78
N SER A 37 8.15 21.12 20.08
CA SER A 37 8.35 19.80 20.69
C SER A 37 7.24 18.87 20.23
N LEU A 38 7.51 18.06 19.22
CA LEU A 38 6.60 16.99 18.83
C LEU A 38 6.62 15.90 19.92
N PRO A 39 5.46 15.31 20.26
CA PRO A 39 5.45 14.13 21.11
C PRO A 39 6.29 13.06 20.41
N THR A 40 7.31 12.56 21.10
CA THR A 40 8.06 11.39 20.66
C THR A 40 7.11 10.21 20.71
N GLU A 41 6.44 9.91 19.60
CA GLU A 41 5.74 8.64 19.45
C GLU A 41 6.80 7.54 19.64
N GLN A 42 6.65 6.79 20.73
CA GLN A 42 7.41 5.57 20.92
C GLN A 42 7.04 4.64 19.77
N ALA A 43 8.02 4.39 18.90
CA ALA A 43 7.86 3.41 17.83
C ALA A 43 7.45 2.07 18.48
N PRO A 44 6.41 1.40 17.97
CA PRO A 44 5.99 0.11 18.52
C PRO A 44 7.14 -0.88 18.42
N ALA A 45 7.29 -1.72 19.45
CA ALA A 45 8.31 -2.76 19.47
C ALA A 45 8.17 -3.65 18.22
N PRO A 46 9.28 -4.04 17.58
CA PRO A 46 9.23 -4.93 16.43
C PRO A 46 8.55 -6.25 16.81
N PRO A 47 7.78 -6.86 15.90
CA PRO A 47 7.12 -8.12 16.19
C PRO A 47 8.16 -9.20 16.51
N THR A 48 7.96 -9.93 17.61
CA THR A 48 8.83 -11.05 18.03
C THR A 48 8.89 -12.17 16.99
N ALA A 49 7.82 -12.32 16.20
CA ALA A 49 7.79 -13.29 15.11
C ALA A 49 8.45 -12.69 13.86
N GLY A 50 9.61 -13.23 13.50
CA GLY A 50 10.23 -12.97 12.20
C GLY A 50 9.34 -13.43 11.05
N PRO A 51 9.69 -13.08 9.79
CA PRO A 51 8.95 -13.56 8.63
C PRO A 51 8.87 -15.10 8.69
N PRO A 52 7.72 -15.71 8.37
CA PRO A 52 7.63 -17.16 8.32
C PRO A 52 8.76 -17.65 7.42
N ALA A 53 9.59 -18.58 7.92
CA ALA A 53 10.65 -19.19 7.15
C ALA A 53 10.03 -19.64 5.83
N GLY A 54 10.34 -18.91 4.77
CA GLY A 54 9.67 -19.06 3.48
C GLY A 54 9.70 -20.53 3.15
N ARG A 55 8.53 -21.10 2.83
CA ARG A 55 8.48 -22.43 2.23
C ARG A 55 9.54 -22.42 1.15
N GLN A 56 10.60 -23.20 1.34
CA GLN A 56 11.57 -23.51 0.30
C GLN A 56 10.70 -23.92 -0.89
N GLY A 57 10.53 -22.99 -1.83
CA GLY A 57 9.81 -23.24 -3.04
C GLY A 57 10.55 -24.43 -3.61
N ARG A 58 9.91 -25.60 -3.64
CA ARG A 58 10.43 -26.72 -4.42
C ARG A 58 10.89 -26.09 -5.70
N VAL A 59 12.16 -26.27 -6.03
CA VAL A 59 12.71 -25.85 -7.31
C VAL A 59 12.04 -26.72 -8.37
N THR A 60 10.78 -26.43 -8.65
CA THR A 60 10.04 -26.85 -9.84
C THR A 60 10.29 -25.79 -10.90
N GLY A 61 11.56 -25.44 -11.07
CA GLY A 61 12.10 -24.84 -12.28
C GLY A 61 12.88 -25.93 -12.99
N ARG A 62 12.19 -26.87 -13.66
CA ARG A 62 12.83 -27.70 -14.65
C ARG A 62 13.31 -26.77 -15.76
N SER A 63 14.53 -26.26 -15.62
CA SER A 63 15.20 -25.55 -16.70
C SER A 63 15.36 -26.53 -17.85
N GLN A 64 14.80 -26.16 -19.00
CA GLN A 64 15.03 -26.90 -20.23
C GLN A 64 16.49 -26.66 -20.60
N ARG A 65 17.35 -27.63 -20.31
CA ARG A 65 18.73 -27.64 -20.82
C ARG A 65 18.66 -27.79 -22.33
N ALA A 66 19.45 -27.03 -23.08
CA ALA A 66 19.51 -27.15 -24.53
C ALA A 66 19.81 -28.63 -24.90
N GLY A 67 18.95 -29.24 -25.72
CA GLY A 67 18.99 -30.67 -26.05
C GLY A 67 18.03 -31.57 -25.27
N GLN A 68 17.34 -31.08 -24.24
CA GLN A 68 16.31 -31.85 -23.53
C GLN A 68 15.01 -31.89 -24.35
N THR A 69 14.47 -33.08 -24.63
CA THR A 69 13.19 -33.23 -25.32
C THR A 69 12.03 -32.70 -24.48
N ARG A 70 11.18 -31.89 -25.11
CA ARG A 70 10.06 -31.20 -24.45
C ARG A 70 8.92 -32.19 -24.17
N PHE A 71 8.58 -32.36 -22.89
CA PHE A 71 7.39 -33.10 -22.48
C PHE A 71 6.18 -32.17 -22.53
N TYR A 72 5.43 -32.21 -23.64
CA TYR A 72 4.13 -31.55 -23.72
C TYR A 72 3.06 -32.50 -23.18
N ALA A 73 2.18 -31.99 -22.32
CA ALA A 73 1.14 -32.80 -21.66
C ALA A 73 0.09 -33.36 -22.63
N PHE A 74 -0.01 -32.83 -23.86
CA PHE A 74 -1.01 -33.20 -24.85
C PHE A 74 -0.41 -33.34 -26.24
N ARG A 75 0.67 -34.13 -26.38
CA ARG A 75 1.24 -34.40 -27.72
C ARG A 75 0.18 -35.12 -28.55
N ARG A 76 -0.35 -34.45 -29.57
CA ARG A 76 -1.12 -35.08 -30.65
C ARG A 76 -0.09 -35.71 -31.59
N SER A 77 -0.23 -37.02 -31.80
CA SER A 77 0.56 -37.87 -32.70
C SER A 77 0.43 -37.43 -34.14
#